data_AF-A0A9D2PGW1-F1
#
_entry.id   AF-A0A9D2PGW1-F1
#
_cell.length_a   1.000
_cell.length_b   1.000
_cell.length_c   1.000
_cell.angle_alpha   90.00
_cell.angle_beta   90.00
_cell.angle_gamma   90.00
#
_symmetry.space_group_name_H-M   'P 1'
#
loop_
_entity.id
_entity.type
_entity.pdbx_description
1 polymer ?
#
loop_
_entity_poly.entity_id
_entity_poly.type
_entity_poly.pdbx_seq_one_letter_code
_entity_poly.pdbx_strand_id
1 'polypeptide(L)'
;MKNKWKEILMNPWTITVGGGLILSIFLSVINDLVKKEQVFNTISRILSTIFNVCIMLLNRKIKIWWLLLGIVVFIILSILFVRCLNHTQTTPNKPEFLEYTQDTILGYKWKWNWQKDIYGKYYVENLCPICLQCDTPLVDNTYGYRGKYKCLRCGEEYFKTLPDFKHVKMMIGDNVRRKYFTNE
;
A
#
# COMPACT_ATOMS: atom_id res chain seq x y z
N MET A 1 23.20 -16.03 2.64
CA MET A 1 22.12 -17.01 2.94
C MET A 1 21.94 -18.11 1.89
N LYS A 2 22.27 -17.93 0.59
CA LYS A 2 22.07 -18.95 -0.45
C LYS A 2 22.84 -20.28 -0.25
N ASN A 3 24.00 -20.27 0.42
CA ASN A 3 24.88 -21.45 0.46
C ASN A 3 24.47 -22.50 1.51
N LYS A 4 23.89 -22.09 2.65
CA LYS A 4 23.49 -23.02 3.73
C LYS A 4 22.28 -23.91 3.36
N TRP A 5 21.39 -23.44 2.49
CA TRP A 5 20.24 -24.22 2.03
C TRP A 5 20.63 -25.35 1.06
N LYS A 6 21.72 -25.17 0.29
CA LYS A 6 22.25 -26.23 -0.58
C LYS A 6 22.82 -27.39 0.24
N GLU A 7 23.55 -27.10 1.32
CA GLU A 7 24.11 -28.13 2.20
C GLU A 7 23.04 -28.93 2.94
N ILE A 8 21.94 -28.27 3.36
CA ILE A 8 20.80 -28.95 4.02
C ILE A 8 20.00 -29.79 3.02
N LEU A 9 19.85 -29.36 1.76
CA LEU A 9 19.14 -30.13 0.73
C LEU A 9 19.97 -31.29 0.17
N MET A 10 21.30 -31.21 0.19
CA MET A 10 22.20 -32.22 -0.39
C MET A 10 22.67 -33.30 0.59
N ASN A 11 22.13 -33.36 1.81
CA ASN A 11 22.44 -34.43 2.75
C ASN A 11 21.71 -35.73 2.32
N PRO A 12 22.40 -36.89 2.23
CA PRO A 12 21.77 -38.17 1.86
C PRO A 12 20.51 -38.47 2.69
N TRP A 13 20.52 -38.16 3.98
CA TRP A 13 19.37 -38.35 4.86
C TRP A 13 18.19 -37.44 4.51
N THR A 14 18.43 -36.19 4.14
CA THR A 14 17.36 -35.25 3.77
C THR A 14 16.80 -35.53 2.38
N ILE A 15 17.60 -36.07 1.47
CA ILE A 15 17.13 -36.51 0.15
C ILE A 15 16.27 -37.77 0.29
N THR A 16 16.69 -38.75 1.12
CA THR A 16 15.94 -39.99 1.30
C THR A 16 14.67 -39.77 2.14
N VAL A 17 14.76 -39.08 3.28
CA VAL A 17 13.60 -38.83 4.16
C VAL A 17 12.69 -37.74 3.59
N GLY A 18 13.27 -36.64 3.11
CA GLY A 18 12.51 -35.56 2.47
C GLY A 18 11.90 -35.99 1.14
N GLY A 19 12.65 -36.73 0.31
CA GLY A 19 12.15 -37.30 -0.93
C GLY A 19 11.03 -38.32 -0.70
N GLY A 20 11.15 -39.18 0.30
CA GLY A 20 10.08 -40.14 0.66
C GLY A 20 8.82 -39.46 1.19
N LEU A 21 8.95 -38.41 2.00
CA LEU A 21 7.82 -37.62 2.48
C LEU A 21 7.14 -36.84 1.34
N ILE A 22 7.92 -36.22 0.47
CA ILE A 22 7.38 -35.49 -0.68
C ILE A 22 6.71 -36.45 -1.66
N LEU A 23 7.32 -37.61 -1.94
CA LEU A 23 6.78 -38.62 -2.85
C LEU A 23 5.50 -39.27 -2.30
N SER A 24 5.43 -39.54 -0.99
CA SER A 24 4.22 -40.09 -0.36
C SER A 24 3.05 -39.09 -0.36
N ILE A 25 3.33 -37.80 -0.16
CA ILE A 25 2.33 -36.73 -0.31
C ILE A 25 1.88 -36.62 -1.76
N PHE A 26 2.81 -36.64 -2.73
CA PHE A 26 2.49 -36.60 -4.16
C PHE A 26 1.65 -37.80 -4.61
N LEU A 27 2.01 -39.03 -4.20
CA LEU A 27 1.25 -40.24 -4.50
C LEU A 27 -0.14 -40.21 -3.86
N SER A 28 -0.26 -39.69 -2.63
CA SER A 28 -1.55 -39.52 -1.97
C SER A 28 -2.44 -38.52 -2.72
N VAL A 29 -1.89 -37.40 -3.18
CA VAL A 29 -2.62 -36.39 -3.96
C VAL A 29 -3.04 -36.93 -5.33
N ILE A 30 -2.17 -37.69 -6.01
CA ILE A 30 -2.50 -38.33 -7.30
C ILE A 30 -3.61 -39.37 -7.12
N ASN A 31 -3.53 -40.22 -6.09
CA ASN A 31 -4.54 -41.22 -5.78
C ASN A 31 -5.90 -40.56 -5.43
N ASP A 32 -5.88 -39.43 -4.72
CA ASP A 32 -7.07 -38.62 -4.41
C ASP A 32 -7.66 -37.92 -5.65
N LEU A 33 -6.82 -37.48 -6.59
CA LEU A 33 -7.26 -36.85 -7.86
C LEU A 33 -7.87 -37.87 -8.84
N VAL A 34 -7.39 -39.12 -8.82
CA VAL A 34 -7.96 -40.22 -9.62
C VAL A 34 -9.33 -40.66 -9.07
N LYS A 35 -9.56 -40.50 -7.76
CA LYS A 35 -10.81 -40.88 -7.07
C LYS A 35 -11.64 -39.68 -6.63
N LYS A 36 -11.88 -38.72 -7.55
CA LYS A 36 -12.55 -37.39 -7.43
C LYS A 36 -13.66 -37.16 -6.37
N GLU A 37 -14.15 -38.16 -5.64
CA GLU A 37 -15.11 -38.06 -4.55
C GLU A 37 -14.49 -38.02 -3.12
N GLN A 38 -13.18 -38.24 -2.94
CA GLN A 38 -12.59 -38.43 -1.60
C GLN A 38 -11.70 -37.30 -1.06
N VAL A 39 -11.34 -36.28 -1.85
CA VAL A 39 -10.42 -35.21 -1.43
C VAL A 39 -10.90 -34.46 -0.18
N PHE A 40 -12.21 -34.20 -0.08
CA PHE A 40 -12.81 -33.61 1.12
C PHE A 40 -12.73 -34.53 2.34
N ASN A 41 -12.85 -35.85 2.14
CA ASN A 41 -12.78 -36.84 3.22
C ASN A 41 -11.34 -37.04 3.71
N THR A 42 -10.35 -36.99 2.83
CA THR A 42 -8.93 -37.10 3.20
C THR A 42 -8.48 -35.87 3.99
N ILE A 43 -8.83 -34.66 3.52
CA ILE A 43 -8.55 -33.41 4.24
C ILE A 43 -9.29 -33.38 5.59
N SER A 44 -10.56 -33.76 5.62
CA SER A 44 -11.37 -33.85 6.84
C SER A 44 -10.81 -34.87 7.85
N ARG A 45 -10.30 -36.02 7.38
CA ARG A 45 -9.62 -37.01 8.23
C ARG A 45 -8.32 -36.50 8.80
N ILE A 46 -7.52 -35.77 8.03
CA ILE A 46 -6.28 -35.15 8.52
C ILE A 46 -6.61 -34.09 9.58
N LEU A 47 -7.58 -33.21 9.32
CA LEU A 47 -8.03 -32.19 10.27
C LEU A 47 -8.61 -32.79 11.55
N SER A 48 -9.47 -33.80 11.44
CA SER A 48 -10.05 -34.48 12.62
C SER A 48 -9.00 -35.24 13.43
N THR A 49 -7.98 -35.82 12.78
CA THR A 49 -6.86 -36.46 13.47
C THR A 49 -6.03 -35.44 14.25
N ILE A 50 -5.73 -34.28 13.65
CA ILE A 50 -5.04 -33.17 14.34
C ILE A 50 -5.90 -32.67 15.51
N PHE A 51 -7.20 -32.52 15.31
CA PHE A 51 -8.13 -32.06 16.34
C PHE A 51 -8.25 -33.06 17.51
N ASN A 52 -8.29 -34.36 17.23
CA ASN A 52 -8.33 -35.41 18.24
C ASN A 52 -7.01 -35.51 19.02
N VAL A 53 -5.87 -35.31 18.35
CA VAL A 53 -4.56 -35.20 19.01
C VAL A 53 -4.52 -33.96 19.91
N CYS A 54 -5.05 -32.83 19.44
CA CYS A 54 -5.19 -31.63 20.26
C CYS A 54 -6.07 -31.87 21.48
N ILE A 55 -7.24 -32.50 21.34
CA ILE A 55 -8.11 -32.86 22.48
C ILE A 55 -7.43 -33.86 23.41
N MET A 56 -6.71 -34.86 22.90
CA MET A 56 -5.97 -35.81 23.73
C MET A 56 -4.86 -35.12 24.53
N LEU A 57 -4.15 -34.16 23.92
CA LEU A 57 -3.18 -33.32 24.62
C LEU A 57 -3.86 -32.41 25.65
N LEU A 58 -5.03 -31.86 25.33
CA LEU A 58 -5.83 -31.00 26.21
C LEU A 58 -6.44 -31.76 27.41
N ASN A 59 -6.83 -33.03 27.21
CA ASN A 59 -7.38 -33.94 28.22
C ASN A 59 -6.31 -34.65 29.05
N ARG A 60 -5.05 -34.63 28.63
CA ARG A 60 -3.93 -34.87 29.55
C ARG A 60 -4.07 -33.82 30.66
N LYS A 61 -3.72 -34.13 31.92
CA LYS A 61 -3.83 -33.21 33.08
C LYS A 61 -2.95 -31.94 32.93
N ILE A 62 -3.16 -31.16 31.89
CA ILE A 62 -2.66 -29.81 31.74
C ILE A 62 -3.49 -29.03 32.75
N LYS A 63 -2.86 -28.69 33.87
CA LYS A 63 -3.47 -27.77 34.83
C LYS A 63 -3.92 -26.55 34.01
N ILE A 64 -5.20 -26.19 34.11
CA ILE A 64 -5.86 -25.10 33.36
C ILE A 64 -5.00 -23.82 33.30
N TRP A 65 -4.18 -23.60 34.32
CA TRP A 65 -3.12 -22.60 34.40
C TRP A 65 -2.16 -22.56 33.20
N TRP A 66 -1.69 -23.68 32.67
CA TRP A 66 -0.78 -23.71 31.51
C TRP A 66 -1.48 -23.28 30.21
N LEU A 67 -2.77 -23.61 30.08
CA LEU A 67 -3.59 -23.18 28.95
C LEU A 67 -3.81 -21.66 29.00
N LEU A 68 -4.11 -21.13 30.19
CA LEU A 68 -4.29 -19.70 30.43
C LEU A 68 -2.97 -18.93 30.16
N LEU A 69 -1.83 -19.47 30.58
CA LEU A 69 -0.51 -18.90 30.32
C LEU A 69 -0.19 -18.88 28.82
N GLY A 70 -0.53 -19.95 28.10
CA GLY A 70 -0.38 -20.01 26.63
C GLY A 70 -1.20 -18.94 25.90
N ILE A 71 -2.44 -18.71 26.31
CA ILE A 71 -3.30 -17.66 25.73
C ILE A 71 -2.70 -16.26 25.98
N VAL A 72 -2.22 -15.98 27.19
CA VAL A 72 -1.57 -14.69 27.52
C VAL A 72 -0.33 -14.45 26.66
N VAL A 73 0.53 -15.47 26.50
CA VAL A 73 1.72 -15.38 25.65
C VAL A 73 1.34 -15.15 24.18
N PHE A 74 0.31 -15.83 23.68
CA PHE A 74 -0.18 -15.65 22.31
C PHE A 74 -0.72 -14.23 22.06
N ILE A 75 -1.47 -13.67 23.02
CA ILE A 75 -1.96 -12.29 22.97
C ILE A 75 -0.78 -11.30 22.94
N ILE A 76 0.23 -11.49 23.81
CA ILE A 76 1.43 -10.64 23.84
C ILE A 76 2.18 -10.70 22.51
N LEU A 77 2.38 -11.90 21.96
CA LEU A 77 3.04 -12.09 20.67
C LEU A 77 2.27 -11.43 19.52
N SER A 78 0.93 -11.52 19.54
CA SER A 78 0.07 -10.87 18.54
C SER A 78 0.14 -9.35 18.64
N ILE A 79 0.14 -8.78 19.85
CA ILE A 79 0.32 -7.33 20.05
C ILE A 79 1.71 -6.89 19.57
N LEU A 80 2.76 -7.64 19.90
CA LEU A 80 4.13 -7.36 19.44
C LEU A 80 4.26 -7.47 17.92
N PHE A 81 3.61 -8.45 17.30
CA PHE A 81 3.60 -8.63 15.85
C PHE A 81 2.91 -7.46 15.14
N VAL A 82 1.74 -7.03 15.62
CA VAL A 82 1.03 -5.85 15.09
C VAL A 82 1.87 -4.59 15.27
N ARG A 83 2.51 -4.41 16.43
CA ARG A 83 3.43 -3.28 16.67
C ARG A 83 4.65 -3.31 15.76
N CYS A 84 5.21 -4.49 15.51
CA CYS A 84 6.36 -4.66 14.61
C CYS A 84 6.01 -4.31 13.16
N LEU A 85 4.85 -4.78 12.67
CA LEU A 85 4.33 -4.41 11.34
C LEU A 85 4.04 -2.91 11.22
N ASN A 86 3.51 -2.29 12.27
CA ASN A 86 3.27 -0.85 12.28
C ASN A 86 4.56 -0.02 12.40
N HIS A 87 5.59 -0.53 13.07
CA HIS A 87 6.89 0.15 13.16
C HIS A 87 7.66 0.15 11.83
N THR A 88 7.40 -0.82 10.95
CA THR A 88 7.93 -0.80 9.58
C THR A 88 7.21 0.19 8.65
N GLN A 89 6.17 0.88 9.11
CA GLN A 89 5.68 2.11 8.49
C GLN A 89 6.52 3.32 8.95
N THR A 90 7.85 3.19 8.90
CA THR A 90 8.68 4.36 8.66
C THR A 90 8.17 4.97 7.37
N THR A 91 7.54 6.13 7.49
CA THR A 91 7.00 6.93 6.39
C THR A 91 7.98 6.83 5.22
N PRO A 92 7.58 6.27 4.06
CA PRO A 92 8.43 6.37 2.88
C PRO A 92 8.70 7.86 2.72
N ASN A 93 9.98 8.26 2.72
CA ASN A 93 10.40 9.66 2.59
C ASN A 93 9.45 10.35 1.62
N LYS A 94 8.60 11.23 2.16
CA LYS A 94 7.56 11.88 1.39
C LYS A 94 8.27 12.58 0.22
N PRO A 95 7.89 12.33 -1.04
CA PRO A 95 8.56 12.95 -2.17
C PRO A 95 8.59 14.48 -1.99
N GLU A 96 9.77 15.08 -2.13
CA GLU A 96 9.99 16.52 -1.89
C GLU A 96 9.10 17.39 -2.80
N PHE A 97 8.81 16.92 -4.02
CA PHE A 97 7.92 17.62 -4.95
C PHE A 97 6.50 17.85 -4.39
N LEU A 98 6.09 17.13 -3.35
CA LEU A 98 4.78 17.32 -2.73
C LEU A 98 4.66 18.65 -1.97
N GLU A 99 5.77 19.33 -1.71
CA GLU A 99 5.78 20.69 -1.15
C GLU A 99 5.52 21.77 -2.21
N TYR A 100 5.79 21.45 -3.48
CA TYR A 100 5.53 22.32 -4.62
C TYR A 100 4.03 22.38 -4.93
N THR A 101 3.33 23.31 -4.27
CA THR A 101 1.86 23.48 -4.29
C THR A 101 1.42 24.85 -4.81
N GLN A 102 2.37 25.70 -5.15
CA GLN A 102 2.13 27.06 -5.63
C GLN A 102 3.25 27.49 -6.57
N ASP A 103 2.90 28.14 -7.68
CA ASP A 103 3.87 28.76 -8.61
C ASP A 103 3.18 29.85 -9.46
N THR A 104 3.98 30.67 -10.12
CA THR A 104 3.52 31.64 -11.11
C THR A 104 3.72 31.06 -12.52
N ILE A 105 2.61 30.74 -13.19
CA ILE A 105 2.59 30.08 -14.49
C ILE A 105 1.76 30.94 -15.45
N LEU A 106 2.35 31.28 -16.59
CA LEU A 106 1.71 32.09 -17.65
C LEU A 106 1.17 33.44 -17.13
N GLY A 107 1.89 34.06 -16.19
CA GLY A 107 1.56 35.37 -15.61
C GLY A 107 0.48 35.35 -14.53
N TYR A 108 0.02 34.17 -14.12
CA TYR A 108 -0.93 33.99 -13.02
C TYR A 108 -0.29 33.20 -11.89
N LYS A 109 -0.59 33.57 -10.65
CA LYS A 109 -0.23 32.79 -9.47
C LYS A 109 -1.27 31.69 -9.29
N TRP A 110 -0.82 30.44 -9.19
CA TRP A 110 -1.66 29.27 -9.06
C TRP A 110 -1.39 28.56 -7.75
N LYS A 111 -2.45 27.97 -7.18
CA LYS A 111 -2.36 27.11 -6.01
C LYS A 111 -3.07 25.80 -6.29
N TRP A 112 -2.52 24.70 -5.82
CA TRP A 112 -3.09 23.36 -5.98
C TRP A 112 -2.67 22.44 -4.83
N ASN A 113 -3.34 21.28 -4.77
CA ASN A 113 -3.01 20.21 -3.85
C ASN A 113 -2.57 18.97 -4.63
N TRP A 114 -1.66 18.20 -4.04
CA TRP A 114 -1.32 16.88 -4.54
C TRP A 114 -2.21 15.83 -3.90
N GLN A 115 -2.80 14.98 -4.74
CA GLN A 115 -3.48 13.78 -4.28
C GLN A 115 -2.83 12.55 -4.91
N LYS A 116 -2.95 11.42 -4.20
CA LYS A 116 -2.43 10.13 -4.63
C LYS A 116 -3.60 9.23 -4.99
N ASP A 117 -3.57 8.66 -6.18
CA ASP A 117 -4.58 7.69 -6.61
C ASP A 117 -4.35 6.31 -5.96
N ILE A 118 -5.30 5.40 -6.18
CA ILE A 118 -5.22 4.01 -5.70
C ILE A 118 -4.03 3.22 -6.30
N TYR A 119 -3.50 3.68 -7.44
CA TYR A 119 -2.37 3.08 -8.14
C TYR A 119 -1.02 3.69 -7.71
N GLY A 120 -1.04 4.65 -6.79
CA GLY A 120 0.11 5.34 -6.26
C GLY A 120 0.65 6.49 -7.12
N LYS A 121 -0.03 6.90 -8.19
CA LYS A 121 0.31 8.08 -9.00
C LYS A 121 -0.21 9.36 -8.35
N TYR A 122 0.59 10.40 -8.41
CA TYR A 122 0.22 11.72 -7.92
C TYR A 122 -0.41 12.56 -9.03
N TYR A 123 -1.49 13.29 -8.70
CA TYR A 123 -2.15 14.21 -9.59
C TYR A 123 -2.47 15.54 -8.90
N VAL A 124 -2.64 16.57 -9.73
CA VAL A 124 -2.98 17.93 -9.30
C VAL A 124 -4.49 18.05 -9.13
N GLU A 125 -4.90 18.38 -7.91
CA GLU A 125 -6.29 18.62 -7.53
C GLU A 125 -6.47 20.06 -7.02
N ASN A 126 -7.69 20.59 -7.04
CA ASN A 126 -8.03 21.92 -6.53
C ASN A 126 -7.16 23.05 -7.12
N LEU A 127 -6.76 22.89 -8.39
CA LEU A 127 -6.00 23.89 -9.11
C LEU A 127 -6.86 25.15 -9.25
N CYS A 128 -6.41 26.26 -8.69
CA CYS A 128 -7.11 27.53 -8.75
C CYS A 128 -6.12 28.69 -8.96
N PRO A 129 -6.49 29.70 -9.77
CA PRO A 129 -5.74 30.93 -9.84
C PRO A 129 -6.02 31.78 -8.59
N ILE A 130 -4.99 32.38 -8.02
CA ILE A 130 -5.06 33.20 -6.80
C ILE A 130 -4.61 34.63 -7.07
N CYS A 131 -5.14 35.57 -6.29
CA CYS A 131 -4.76 36.97 -6.36
C CYS A 131 -3.32 37.17 -5.88
N LEU A 132 -2.55 37.97 -6.61
CA LEU A 132 -1.15 38.31 -6.27
C LEU A 132 -1.01 39.04 -4.92
N GLN A 133 -2.04 39.79 -4.51
CA GLN A 133 -2.00 40.66 -3.32
C GLN A 133 -2.44 39.96 -2.03
N CYS A 134 -3.41 39.03 -2.11
CA CYS A 134 -4.06 38.48 -0.92
C CYS A 134 -4.32 36.97 -0.97
N ASP A 135 -3.73 36.26 -1.94
CA ASP A 135 -3.80 34.81 -2.12
C ASP A 135 -5.21 34.21 -2.14
N THR A 136 -6.22 35.06 -2.35
CA THR A 136 -7.63 34.66 -2.42
C THR A 136 -7.91 34.16 -3.84
N PRO A 137 -8.66 33.04 -4.01
CA PRO A 137 -9.04 32.53 -5.32
C PRO A 137 -9.72 33.61 -6.16
N LEU A 138 -9.31 33.69 -7.43
CA LEU A 138 -9.93 34.57 -8.40
C LEU A 138 -11.25 33.96 -8.88
N VAL A 139 -12.27 34.81 -9.01
CA VAL A 139 -13.60 34.42 -9.47
C VAL A 139 -13.85 35.09 -10.82
N ASP A 140 -14.52 34.37 -11.71
CA ASP A 140 -14.93 34.93 -12.98
C ASP A 140 -15.93 36.08 -12.77
N ASN A 141 -15.68 37.20 -13.42
CA ASN A 141 -16.48 38.41 -13.41
C ASN A 141 -16.97 38.68 -14.84
N THR A 142 -17.60 37.67 -15.43
CA THR A 142 -18.08 37.70 -16.81
C THR A 142 -19.28 38.64 -16.96
N TYR A 143 -19.00 39.88 -17.33
CA TYR A 143 -19.91 40.76 -18.07
C TYR A 143 -19.31 40.99 -19.47
N GLY A 144 -19.40 40.00 -20.37
CA GLY A 144 -19.03 40.12 -21.79
C GLY A 144 -17.99 39.12 -22.33
N TYR A 145 -17.52 39.35 -23.57
CA TYR A 145 -16.66 38.44 -24.36
C TYR A 145 -15.18 38.38 -23.94
N ARG A 146 -14.74 39.19 -22.97
CA ARG A 146 -13.39 39.11 -22.40
C ARG A 146 -13.50 38.65 -20.97
N GLY A 147 -12.99 37.46 -20.67
CA GLY A 147 -12.95 36.91 -19.31
C GLY A 147 -12.23 37.87 -18.39
N LYS A 148 -12.98 38.54 -17.51
CA LYS A 148 -12.44 39.39 -16.45
C LYS A 148 -12.48 38.57 -15.18
N TYR A 149 -11.36 38.49 -14.47
CA TYR A 149 -11.34 37.83 -13.17
C TYR A 149 -11.18 38.86 -12.09
N LYS A 150 -11.91 38.73 -10.99
CA LYS A 150 -11.79 39.63 -9.85
C LYS A 150 -11.44 38.88 -8.59
N CYS A 151 -10.68 39.54 -7.74
CA CYS A 151 -10.51 39.11 -6.37
C CYS A 151 -11.66 39.66 -5.51
N LEU A 152 -12.39 38.78 -4.83
CA LEU A 152 -13.49 39.20 -3.96
C LEU A 152 -13.04 39.93 -2.68
N ARG A 153 -11.77 39.80 -2.30
CA ARG A 153 -11.24 40.36 -1.04
C ARG A 153 -10.62 41.74 -1.21
N CYS A 154 -9.75 41.91 -2.21
CA CYS A 154 -9.06 43.17 -2.45
C CYS A 154 -9.62 43.96 -3.64
N GLY A 155 -10.56 43.40 -4.41
CA GLY A 155 -11.16 44.08 -5.56
C GLY A 155 -10.29 44.13 -6.81
N GLU A 156 -9.09 43.53 -6.79
CA GLU A 156 -8.17 43.53 -7.92
C GLU A 156 -8.78 42.84 -9.14
N GLU A 157 -8.70 43.47 -10.30
CA GLU A 157 -9.22 42.95 -11.57
C GLU A 157 -8.10 42.53 -12.53
N TYR A 158 -8.29 41.36 -13.14
CA TYR A 158 -7.38 40.78 -14.11
C TYR A 158 -8.08 40.71 -15.46
N PHE A 159 -7.53 41.44 -16.43
CA PHE A 159 -8.13 41.61 -17.76
C PHE A 159 -7.62 40.62 -18.82
N LYS A 160 -6.64 39.77 -18.47
CA LYS A 160 -6.11 38.74 -19.36
C LYS A 160 -6.97 37.48 -19.26
N THR A 161 -7.20 36.81 -20.37
CA THR A 161 -7.86 35.49 -20.36
C THR A 161 -7.05 34.51 -19.50
N LEU A 162 -7.73 33.74 -18.65
CA LEU A 162 -7.06 32.67 -17.91
C LEU A 162 -6.53 31.62 -18.88
N PRO A 163 -5.31 31.11 -18.67
CA PRO A 163 -4.81 29.94 -19.37
C PRO A 163 -5.72 28.73 -19.17
N ASP A 164 -5.74 27.83 -20.17
CA ASP A 164 -6.39 26.53 -20.03
C ASP A 164 -5.77 25.75 -18.84
N PHE A 165 -6.61 25.29 -17.93
CA PHE A 165 -6.23 24.49 -16.77
C PHE A 165 -5.44 23.24 -17.17
N LYS A 166 -5.71 22.65 -18.34
CA LYS A 166 -4.96 21.51 -18.88
C LYS A 166 -3.50 21.87 -19.17
N HIS A 167 -3.27 23.04 -19.79
CA HIS A 167 -1.93 23.53 -20.05
C HIS A 167 -1.19 23.84 -18.75
N VAL A 168 -1.87 24.43 -17.77
CA VAL A 168 -1.27 24.70 -16.44
C VAL A 168 -0.87 23.40 -15.74
N LYS A 169 -1.74 22.37 -15.72
CA LYS A 169 -1.38 21.06 -15.16
C LYS A 169 -0.17 20.43 -15.86
N MET A 170 -0.08 20.56 -17.19
CA MET A 170 1.08 20.08 -17.96
C MET A 170 2.36 20.82 -17.56
N MET A 171 2.32 22.15 -17.41
CA MET A 171 3.44 22.97 -16.95
C MET A 171 3.87 22.62 -15.52
N ILE A 172 2.92 22.37 -14.61
CA ILE A 172 3.22 21.91 -13.24
C ILE A 172 3.99 20.58 -13.29
N GLY A 173 3.53 19.62 -14.11
CA GLY A 173 4.22 18.34 -14.29
C GLY A 173 5.63 18.48 -14.87
N ASP A 174 5.80 19.34 -15.89
CA ASP A 174 7.11 19.63 -16.49
C ASP A 174 8.06 20.29 -15.48
N ASN A 175 7.57 21.28 -14.72
CA ASN A 175 8.34 21.94 -13.67
C ASN A 175 8.80 20.95 -12.58
N VAL A 176 7.92 20.03 -12.16
CA VAL A 176 8.28 18.98 -11.19
C VAL A 176 9.40 18.09 -11.76
N ARG A 177 9.26 17.62 -13.00
CA ARG A 177 10.26 16.77 -13.65
C ARG A 177 11.61 17.48 -13.73
N ARG A 178 11.64 18.74 -14.17
CA ARG A 178 12.90 19.50 -14.31
C ARG A 178 13.57 19.81 -12.97
N LYS A 179 12.80 20.15 -11.93
CA LYS A 179 13.35 20.57 -10.63
C LYS A 179 13.78 19.39 -9.75
N TYR A 180 13.04 18.29 -9.77
CA TYR A 180 13.21 17.20 -8.80
C TYR A 180 13.72 15.89 -9.40
N PHE A 181 13.71 15.75 -10.73
CA PHE A 181 14.09 14.52 -11.43
C PHE A 181 15.18 14.76 -12.48
N THR A 182 16.04 15.75 -12.27
CA THR A 182 17.06 16.21 -13.24
C THR A 182 18.20 15.19 -13.48
N ASN A 183 18.22 14.08 -12.73
CA ASN A 183 19.31 13.08 -12.72
C ASN A 183 18.85 11.66 -13.14
N GLU A 184 17.66 11.52 -13.74
CA GLU A 184 17.20 10.26 -14.40
C GLU A 184 17.36 10.36 -15.91
#